data_AF-A0A7J3EKK4-F1
#
_entry.id   AF-A0A7J3EKK4-F1
#
_cell.length_a   1.000
_cell.length_b   1.000
_cell.length_c   1.000
_cell.angle_alpha   90.00
_cell.angle_beta   90.00
_cell.angle_gamma   90.00
#
_symmetry.space_group_name_H-M   'P 1'
#
loop_
_entity.id
_entity.type
_entity.pdbx_description
1 polymer ?
#
loop_
_entity_poly.entity_id
_entity_poly.type
_entity_poly.pdbx_seq_one_letter_code
_entity_poly.pdbx_strand_id
1 'polypeptide(L)'
;MEDSLIFKKLEDYTLRRNKELARLRELTEDFLNGRTSYEVVKSYVIKISKTRSNLKKSIELCESSEIRREFADYMRTLITFVVLVSVNDEEDILTDLRTHLIEKGMRDEVSFIDDELTKLRDLSNVASRVLKILPSI
;
A
#
# COMPACT_ATOMS: atom_id res chain seq x y z
N MET A 1 -4.33 -5.32 25.53
CA MET A 1 -3.56 -6.44 24.92
C MET A 1 -3.87 -6.58 23.44
N GLU A 2 -5.14 -6.43 23.04
CA GLU A 2 -5.55 -6.48 21.62
C GLU A 2 -5.11 -5.24 20.85
N ASP A 3 -5.35 -4.02 21.35
CA ASP A 3 -4.94 -2.77 20.67
C ASP A 3 -3.44 -2.71 20.41
N SER A 4 -2.62 -3.17 21.36
CA SER A 4 -1.17 -3.22 21.21
C SER A 4 -0.75 -4.17 20.08
N LEU A 5 -1.48 -5.26 19.88
CA LEU A 5 -1.22 -6.20 18.78
C LEU A 5 -1.65 -5.61 17.43
N ILE A 6 -2.81 -4.96 17.37
CA ILE A 6 -3.30 -4.26 16.17
C ILE A 6 -2.32 -3.14 15.80
N PHE A 7 -1.92 -2.33 16.77
CA PHE A 7 -0.96 -1.25 16.59
C PHE A 7 0.37 -1.79 16.07
N LYS A 8 0.90 -2.86 16.66
CA LYS A 8 2.16 -3.45 16.23
C LYS A 8 2.09 -3.96 14.79
N LYS A 9 1.00 -4.61 14.40
CA LYS A 9 0.77 -5.04 13.01
C LYS A 9 0.71 -3.85 12.04
N LEU A 10 -0.03 -2.80 12.41
CA LEU A 10 -0.11 -1.57 11.61
C LEU A 10 1.27 -0.94 11.42
N GLU A 11 2.03 -0.79 12.51
CA GLU A 11 3.40 -0.25 12.49
C GLU A 11 4.30 -1.08 11.57
N ASP A 12 4.34 -2.40 11.80
CA ASP A 12 5.21 -3.30 11.05
C ASP A 12 4.90 -3.29 9.55
N TYR A 13 3.62 -3.35 9.17
CA TYR A 13 3.22 -3.33 7.76
C TYR A 13 3.37 -1.95 7.11
N THR A 14 3.17 -0.87 7.86
CA THR A 14 3.38 0.50 7.34
C THR A 14 4.86 0.74 7.04
N LEU A 15 5.73 0.42 7.99
CA LEU A 15 7.18 0.57 7.83
C LEU A 15 7.74 -0.37 6.75
N ARG A 16 7.25 -1.62 6.70
CA ARG A 16 7.64 -2.57 5.65
C ARG A 16 7.23 -2.06 4.27
N ARG A 17 5.98 -1.63 4.11
CA ARG A 17 5.48 -1.12 2.82
C ARG A 17 6.29 0.09 2.37
N ASN A 18 6.60 1.03 3.26
CA ASN A 18 7.42 2.20 2.90
C ASN A 18 8.79 1.81 2.33
N LYS A 19 9.48 0.84 2.94
CA LYS A 19 10.76 0.32 2.43
C LYS A 19 10.60 -0.41 1.09
N GLU A 20 9.52 -1.17 0.94
CA GLU A 20 9.22 -1.86 -0.30
C GLU A 20 8.91 -0.89 -1.44
N LEU A 21 8.18 0.20 -1.19
CA LEU A 21 7.88 1.23 -2.19
C LEU A 21 9.15 1.92 -2.70
N ALA A 22 10.06 2.31 -1.80
CA ALA A 22 11.36 2.85 -2.21
C ALA A 22 12.11 1.90 -3.15
N ARG A 23 12.10 0.59 -2.86
CA ARG A 23 12.73 -0.40 -3.72
C ARG A 23 11.97 -0.65 -5.03
N LEU A 24 10.64 -0.61 -5.01
CA LEU A 24 9.85 -0.74 -6.24
C LEU A 24 10.12 0.44 -7.17
N ARG A 25 10.24 1.66 -6.63
CA ARG A 25 10.61 2.86 -7.41
C ARG A 25 11.94 2.67 -8.14
N GLU A 26 12.98 2.23 -7.42
CA GLU A 26 14.27 1.90 -8.04
C GLU A 26 14.14 0.83 -9.14
N LEU A 27 13.40 -0.25 -8.88
CA LEU A 27 13.20 -1.33 -9.86
C LEU A 27 12.42 -0.88 -11.09
N THR A 28 11.43 -0.01 -10.91
CA THR A 28 10.67 0.61 -12.00
C THR A 28 11.58 1.48 -12.84
N GLU A 29 12.39 2.35 -12.23
CA GLU A 29 13.38 3.16 -12.95
C GLU A 29 14.39 2.28 -13.70
N ASP A 30 14.89 1.21 -13.08
CA ASP A 30 15.77 0.25 -13.74
C ASP A 30 15.09 -0.40 -14.95
N PHE A 31 13.81 -0.76 -14.84
CA PHE A 31 13.06 -1.38 -15.93
C PHE A 31 12.83 -0.40 -17.08
N LEU A 32 12.41 0.82 -16.78
CA LEU A 32 12.20 1.89 -17.78
C LEU A 32 13.49 2.21 -18.54
N ASN A 33 14.64 2.10 -17.88
CA ASN A 33 15.97 2.27 -18.48
C ASN A 33 16.54 0.99 -19.11
N GLY A 34 15.78 -0.12 -19.14
CA GLY A 34 16.21 -1.39 -19.72
C GLY A 34 17.31 -2.13 -18.94
N ARG A 35 17.54 -1.77 -17.67
CA ARG A 35 18.54 -2.39 -16.77
C ARG A 35 18.04 -3.65 -16.06
N THR A 36 16.72 -3.86 -16.01
CA THR A 36 16.10 -5.09 -15.47
C THR A 36 14.91 -5.52 -16.32
N SER A 37 14.47 -6.77 -16.17
CA SER A 37 13.27 -7.27 -16.83
C SER A 37 12.00 -6.93 -16.06
N TYR A 38 10.88 -6.91 -16.77
CA TYR A 38 9.57 -6.65 -16.18
C TYR A 38 9.16 -7.74 -15.17
N GLU A 39 9.56 -8.99 -15.38
CA GLU A 39 9.25 -10.11 -14.48
C GLU A 39 9.81 -9.88 -13.06
N VAL A 40 10.98 -9.25 -12.97
CA VAL A 40 11.56 -8.85 -11.68
C VAL A 40 10.68 -7.80 -11.01
N VAL A 41 10.25 -6.77 -11.75
CA VAL A 41 9.36 -5.72 -11.24
C VAL A 41 8.02 -6.32 -10.81
N LYS A 42 7.39 -7.14 -11.67
CA LYS A 42 6.12 -7.83 -11.40
C LYS A 42 6.20 -8.68 -10.14
N SER A 43 7.28 -9.43 -9.94
CA SER A 43 7.48 -10.22 -8.72
C SER A 43 7.49 -9.34 -7.46
N TYR A 44 8.04 -8.12 -7.57
CA TYR A 44 8.10 -7.15 -6.50
C TYR A 44 6.76 -6.46 -6.25
N VAL A 45 6.00 -6.15 -7.31
CA VAL A 45 4.61 -5.67 -7.20
C VAL A 45 3.75 -6.71 -6.46
N ILE A 46 3.88 -8.00 -6.79
CA ILE A 46 3.17 -9.08 -6.09
C ILE A 46 3.55 -9.12 -4.60
N LYS A 47 4.82 -8.87 -4.26
CA LYS A 47 5.27 -8.79 -2.88
C LYS A 47 4.60 -7.62 -2.14
N ILE A 48 4.60 -6.42 -2.71
CA ILE A 48 3.93 -5.25 -2.15
C ILE A 48 2.42 -5.50 -2.02
N SER A 49 1.79 -6.13 -3.01
CA SER A 49 0.37 -6.50 -2.99
C SER A 49 0.00 -7.31 -1.73
N LYS A 50 0.86 -8.25 -1.33
CA LYS A 50 0.69 -9.03 -0.08
C LYS A 50 0.82 -8.14 1.16
N THR A 51 1.84 -7.29 1.23
CA THR A 51 2.02 -6.33 2.34
C THR A 51 0.81 -5.39 2.43
N ARG A 52 0.33 -4.87 1.29
CA ARG A 52 -0.84 -4.01 1.16
C ARG A 52 -2.10 -4.69 1.67
N SER A 53 -2.33 -5.96 1.30
CA SER A 53 -3.46 -6.76 1.80
C SER A 53 -3.40 -6.97 3.32
N ASN A 54 -2.22 -7.26 3.87
CA ASN A 54 -2.06 -7.45 5.32
C ASN A 54 -2.22 -6.15 6.10
N LEU A 55 -1.74 -5.03 5.55
CA LEU A 55 -1.96 -3.70 6.10
C LEU A 55 -3.46 -3.38 6.11
N LYS A 56 -4.16 -3.59 4.98
CA LYS A 56 -5.61 -3.40 4.88
C LYS A 56 -6.34 -4.17 5.97
N LYS A 57 -6.06 -5.47 6.13
CA LYS A 57 -6.66 -6.30 7.18
C LYS A 57 -6.40 -5.75 8.58
N SER A 58 -5.19 -5.23 8.82
CA SER A 58 -4.84 -4.64 10.12
C SER A 58 -5.58 -3.33 10.38
N ILE A 59 -5.85 -2.55 9.34
CA ILE A 59 -6.69 -1.35 9.40
C ILE A 59 -8.15 -1.75 9.64
N GLU A 60 -8.68 -2.76 8.96
CA GLU A 60 -10.06 -3.25 9.14
C GLU A 60 -10.32 -3.74 10.57
N LEU A 61 -9.31 -4.31 11.25
CA LEU A 61 -9.44 -4.67 12.68
C LEU A 61 -9.75 -3.45 13.56
N CYS A 62 -9.31 -2.25 13.19
CA CYS A 62 -9.65 -1.03 13.92
C CYS A 62 -11.14 -0.66 13.80
N GLU A 63 -11.86 -1.19 12.80
CA GLU A 63 -13.31 -0.97 12.65
C GLU A 63 -14.14 -1.87 13.56
N SER A 64 -13.64 -3.08 13.81
CA SER A 64 -14.33 -4.09 14.60
C SER A 64 -13.97 -4.06 16.09
N SER A 65 -12.96 -3.28 16.48
CA SER A 65 -12.42 -3.26 17.85
C SER A 65 -12.65 -1.92 18.54
N GLU A 66 -12.96 -1.96 19.84
CA GLU A 66 -13.03 -0.76 20.68
C GLU A 66 -11.62 -0.27 21.02
N ILE A 67 -11.03 0.50 20.11
CA ILE A 67 -9.67 1.04 20.28
C ILE A 67 -9.63 2.07 21.42
N ARG A 68 -8.81 1.79 22.44
CA ARG A 68 -8.58 2.75 23.53
C ARG A 68 -7.89 4.00 23.00
N ARG A 69 -8.28 5.16 23.55
CA ARG A 69 -7.76 6.49 23.13
C ARG A 69 -6.23 6.56 23.11
N GLU A 70 -5.56 5.92 24.06
CA GLU A 70 -4.10 5.88 24.17
C GLU A 70 -3.40 5.29 22.92
N PHE A 71 -4.08 4.41 22.17
CA PHE A 71 -3.57 3.84 20.92
C PHE A 71 -4.14 4.54 19.67
N ALA A 72 -5.29 5.20 19.80
CA ALA A 72 -6.01 5.81 18.68
C ALA A 72 -5.17 6.85 17.96
N ASP A 73 -4.42 7.69 18.68
CA ASP A 73 -3.58 8.74 18.07
C ASP A 73 -2.42 8.17 17.26
N TYR A 74 -1.76 7.13 17.79
CA TYR A 74 -0.66 6.46 17.09
C TYR A 74 -1.17 5.71 15.85
N MET A 75 -2.29 4.99 15.96
CA MET A 75 -2.93 4.32 14.83
C MET A 75 -3.39 5.33 13.77
N ARG A 76 -4.01 6.44 14.19
CA ARG A 76 -4.42 7.53 13.30
C ARG A 76 -3.22 8.06 12.51
N THR A 77 -2.10 8.33 13.18
CA THR A 77 -0.87 8.81 12.53
C THR A 77 -0.38 7.85 11.45
N LEU A 78 -0.32 6.55 11.75
CA LEU A 78 0.10 5.53 10.78
C LEU A 78 -0.86 5.45 9.59
N ILE A 79 -2.17 5.43 9.83
CA ILE A 79 -3.19 5.33 8.77
C ILE A 79 -3.21 6.60 7.91
N THR A 80 -3.04 7.78 8.52
CA THR A 80 -2.90 9.05 7.79
C THR A 80 -1.66 9.04 6.89
N PHE A 81 -0.51 8.56 7.39
CA PHE A 81 0.69 8.39 6.56
C PHE A 81 0.44 7.46 5.36
N VAL A 82 -0.28 6.35 5.57
CA VAL A 82 -0.64 5.41 4.50
C VAL A 82 -1.42 6.12 3.40
N VAL A 83 -2.44 6.91 3.74
CA VAL A 83 -3.29 7.61 2.76
C VAL A 83 -2.56 8.75 2.07
N LEU A 84 -1.87 9.60 2.82
CA LEU A 84 -1.29 10.84 2.28
C LEU A 84 0.02 10.63 1.53
N VAL A 85 0.79 9.60 1.90
CA VAL A 85 2.14 9.39 1.36
C VAL A 85 2.20 8.10 0.59
N SER A 86 2.04 6.96 1.27
CA SER A 86 2.35 5.67 0.65
C SER A 86 1.36 5.24 -0.42
N VAL A 87 0.09 5.67 -0.37
CA VAL A 87 -0.87 5.40 -1.46
C VAL A 87 -0.50 6.18 -2.71
N ASN A 88 -0.26 7.48 -2.60
CA ASN A 88 0.11 8.32 -3.74
C ASN A 88 1.43 7.85 -4.38
N ASP A 89 2.44 7.55 -3.56
CA ASP A 89 3.73 7.03 -4.04
C ASP A 89 3.58 5.73 -4.85
N GLU A 90 2.73 4.81 -4.40
CA GLU A 90 2.48 3.56 -5.12
C GLU A 90 1.66 3.78 -6.40
N GLU A 91 0.67 4.69 -6.36
CA GLU A 91 -0.16 5.02 -7.52
C GLU A 91 0.66 5.62 -8.66
N ASP A 92 1.59 6.54 -8.35
CA ASP A 92 2.51 7.11 -9.33
C ASP A 92 3.36 6.03 -9.99
N ILE A 93 3.99 5.16 -9.18
CA ILE A 93 4.85 4.08 -9.69
C ILE A 93 4.07 3.10 -10.59
N LEU A 94 2.87 2.70 -10.17
CA LEU A 94 2.03 1.79 -10.94
C LEU A 94 1.52 2.45 -12.23
N THR A 95 1.22 3.74 -12.21
CA THR A 95 0.78 4.51 -13.39
C THR A 95 1.90 4.64 -14.43
N ASP A 96 3.12 4.90 -13.98
CA ASP A 96 4.30 4.94 -14.86
C ASP A 96 4.55 3.57 -15.52
N LEU A 97 4.51 2.49 -14.72
CA LEU A 97 4.62 1.12 -15.23
C LEU A 97 3.53 0.81 -16.25
N ARG A 98 2.28 1.13 -15.93
CA ARG A 98 1.13 0.92 -16.81
C ARG A 98 1.32 1.61 -18.16
N THR A 99 1.73 2.88 -18.13
CA THR A 99 1.96 3.68 -19.34
C THR A 99 3.02 3.03 -20.22
N HIS A 100 4.14 2.63 -19.63
CA HIS A 100 5.21 1.97 -20.37
C HIS A 100 4.78 0.61 -20.96
N LEU A 101 4.02 -0.19 -20.21
CA LEU A 101 3.52 -1.48 -20.69
C LEU A 101 2.53 -1.33 -21.86
N ILE A 102 1.72 -0.27 -21.87
CA ILE A 102 0.85 0.08 -23.00
C ILE A 102 1.69 0.38 -24.24
N GLU A 103 2.74 1.18 -24.12
CA GLU A 103 3.65 1.51 -25.22
C GLU A 103 4.35 0.26 -25.79
N LYS A 104 4.63 -0.73 -24.93
CA LYS A 104 5.21 -2.02 -25.33
C LYS A 104 4.18 -3.04 -25.84
N GLY A 105 2.88 -2.73 -25.81
CA GLY A 105 1.81 -3.62 -26.25
C GLY A 105 1.55 -4.82 -25.34
N MET A 106 1.97 -4.77 -24.07
CA MET A 106 1.90 -5.89 -23.11
C MET A 106 0.53 -5.93 -22.40
N ARG A 107 -0.53 -6.28 -23.14
CA ARG A 107 -1.94 -6.15 -22.67
C ARG A 107 -2.26 -6.90 -21.37
N ASP A 108 -1.81 -8.14 -21.23
CA ASP A 108 -2.08 -8.95 -20.03
C ASP A 108 -1.45 -8.30 -18.78
N GLU A 109 -0.30 -7.66 -18.97
CA GLU A 109 0.42 -7.00 -17.89
C GLU A 109 -0.17 -5.65 -17.52
N VAL A 110 -0.72 -4.92 -18.49
CA VAL A 110 -1.55 -3.74 -18.22
C VAL A 110 -2.76 -4.11 -17.36
N SER A 111 -3.45 -5.21 -17.68
CA SER A 111 -4.60 -5.69 -16.89
C SER A 111 -4.19 -6.04 -15.46
N PHE A 112 -3.02 -6.66 -15.28
CA PHE A 112 -2.49 -6.94 -13.95
C PHE A 112 -2.25 -5.64 -13.14
N ILE A 113 -1.66 -4.61 -13.75
CA ILE A 113 -1.43 -3.33 -13.08
C ILE A 113 -2.75 -2.60 -12.76
N ASP A 114 -3.75 -2.67 -13.65
CA ASP A 114 -5.09 -2.12 -13.40
C ASP A 114 -5.78 -2.78 -12.18
N ASP A 115 -5.62 -4.09 -12.00
CA ASP A 115 -6.09 -4.79 -10.81
C ASP A 115 -5.36 -4.32 -9.54
N GLU A 116 -4.06 -4.07 -9.63
CA GLU A 116 -3.25 -3.58 -8.50
C GLU A 116 -3.63 -2.14 -8.10
N LEU A 117 -3.87 -1.26 -9.05
CA LEU A 117 -4.41 0.09 -8.82
C LEU A 117 -5.80 0.03 -8.15
N THR A 118 -6.65 -0.90 -8.57
CA THR A 118 -7.97 -1.11 -7.95
C THR A 118 -7.84 -1.53 -6.49
N LYS A 119 -6.93 -2.47 -6.18
CA LYS A 119 -6.64 -2.90 -4.80
C LYS A 119 -6.02 -1.79 -3.96
N LEU A 120 -5.22 -0.91 -4.57
CA LEU A 120 -4.65 0.25 -3.90
C LEU A 120 -5.72 1.27 -3.51
N ARG A 121 -6.67 1.54 -4.42
CA ARG A 121 -7.83 2.40 -4.14
C ARG A 121 -8.69 1.84 -3.02
N ASP A 122 -8.88 0.52 -2.98
CA ASP A 122 -9.60 -0.15 -1.89
C ASP A 122 -8.91 0.04 -0.53
N LEU A 123 -7.57 -0.08 -0.46
CA LEU A 123 -6.82 0.26 0.76
C LEU A 123 -7.07 1.72 1.19
N SER A 124 -7.01 2.67 0.25
CA SER A 124 -7.24 4.09 0.53
C SER A 124 -8.64 4.36 1.08
N ASN A 125 -9.67 3.71 0.50
CA ASN A 125 -11.05 3.82 0.95
C ASN A 125 -11.23 3.27 2.38
N VAL A 126 -10.66 2.11 2.67
CA VAL A 126 -10.70 1.52 4.01
C VAL A 126 -9.99 2.42 5.02
N ALA A 127 -8.77 2.85 4.73
CA ALA A 127 -8.01 3.74 5.60
C ALA A 127 -8.77 5.04 5.90
N SER A 128 -9.35 5.67 4.87
CA SER A 128 -10.16 6.88 5.01
C SER A 128 -11.42 6.68 5.85
N ARG A 129 -12.04 5.49 5.77
CA ARG A 129 -13.21 5.13 6.57
C ARG A 129 -12.83 4.95 8.05
N VAL A 130 -11.75 4.23 8.33
CA VAL A 130 -11.24 4.00 9.69
C VAL A 130 -10.86 5.30 10.40
N LEU A 131 -10.22 6.22 9.68
CA LEU A 131 -9.84 7.53 10.24
C LEU A 131 -11.04 8.34 10.75
N LYS A 132 -12.24 8.14 10.18
CA LYS A 132 -13.47 8.84 10.59
C LYS A 132 -14.09 8.27 11.86
N ILE A 133 -13.85 6.99 12.16
CA ILE A 133 -14.47 6.29 13.30
C ILE A 133 -13.52 6.14 14.49
N LEU A 134 -12.20 6.22 14.26
CA LEU A 134 -11.24 6.22 15.36
C LEU A 134 -11.60 7.36 16.33
N PRO A 135 -11.53 7.12 17.65
CA PRO A 135 -11.83 8.16 18.63
C PRO A 135 -10.96 9.39 18.35
N SER A 136 -11.60 10.55 18.28
CA SER A 136 -10.93 11.85 18.30
C SER A 136 -10.65 12.27 19.75
N ILE A 137 -9.63 13.11 19.92
CA ILE A 137 -9.31 13.80 21.17
C ILE A 137 -10.48 14.68 21.59
#